data_AF-A0A7H1MFN4-F1
#
_entry.id   AF-A0A7H1MFN4-F1
#
_cell.length_a   1.000
_cell.length_b   1.000
_cell.length_c   1.000
_cell.angle_alpha   90.00
_cell.angle_beta   90.00
_cell.angle_gamma   90.00
#
_symmetry.space_group_name_H-M   'P 1'
#
loop_
_entity.id
_entity.type
_entity.pdbx_description
1 polymer ?
#
loop_
_entity_poly.entity_id
_entity_poly.type
_entity_poly.pdbx_seq_one_letter_code
_entity_poly.pdbx_strand_id
1 'polypeptide(L)'
;ACFPFFEAYASVLSGSRVWLYQELQAFDATAEEKVALEKIQDCYSEERIRNILLQPKIMEAMVASPECLSYYGLDNIRSILDYISKLLGE
;
A
#
# COMPACT_ATOMS: atom_id res chain seq x y z
N ALA A 1 -12.28 -5.14 -4.76
CA ALA A 1 -11.32 -4.05 -4.50
C ALA A 1 -10.07 -4.22 -5.36
N CYS A 2 -9.15 -3.25 -5.39
CA CYS A 2 -8.01 -3.22 -6.30
C CYS A 2 -6.75 -3.75 -5.61
N PHE A 3 -6.44 -5.04 -5.74
CA PHE A 3 -5.26 -5.64 -5.09
C PHE A 3 -3.93 -4.96 -5.46
N PRO A 4 -3.65 -4.62 -6.74
CA PRO A 4 -2.37 -4.03 -7.10
C PRO A 4 -2.13 -2.63 -6.50
N PHE A 5 -3.19 -1.90 -6.15
CA PHE A 5 -3.04 -0.65 -5.39
C PHE A 5 -2.35 -0.89 -4.04
N PHE A 6 -2.69 -1.98 -3.34
CA PHE A 6 -2.12 -2.31 -2.04
C PHE A 6 -0.68 -2.80 -2.16
N GLU A 7 -0.32 -3.49 -3.24
CA GLU A 7 1.08 -3.87 -3.53
C GLU A 7 1.94 -2.64 -3.81
N ALA A 8 1.47 -1.74 -4.68
CA ALA A 8 2.14 -0.48 -4.94
C ALA A 8 2.27 0.37 -3.65
N TYR A 9 1.20 0.45 -2.84
CA TYR A 9 1.22 1.13 -1.54
C TYR A 9 2.25 0.52 -0.58
N ALA A 10 2.32 -0.80 -0.48
CA ALA A 10 3.31 -1.49 0.34
C ALA A 10 4.74 -1.23 -0.15
N SER A 11 4.95 -1.20 -1.48
CA SER A 11 6.25 -0.85 -2.06
C SER A 11 6.67 0.57 -1.68
N VAL A 12 5.74 1.54 -1.67
CA VAL A 12 6.00 2.91 -1.21
C VAL A 12 6.42 2.90 0.26
N LEU A 13 5.68 2.23 1.14
CA LEU A 13 6.01 2.17 2.58
C LEU A 13 7.33 1.44 2.88
N SER A 14 7.74 0.50 2.02
CA SER A 14 8.95 -0.31 2.26
C SER A 14 10.25 0.50 2.31
N GLY A 15 10.28 1.64 1.62
CA GLY A 15 11.50 2.42 1.37
C GLY A 15 12.40 1.83 0.27
N SER A 16 12.02 0.71 -0.35
CA SER A 16 12.80 0.07 -1.42
C SER A 16 12.46 0.67 -2.78
N ARG A 17 13.43 1.39 -3.37
CA ARG A 17 13.33 1.91 -4.74
C ARG A 17 13.22 0.80 -5.78
N VAL A 18 13.97 -0.28 -5.59
CA VAL A 18 13.95 -1.44 -6.49
C VAL A 18 12.56 -2.06 -6.54
N TRP A 19 11.96 -2.27 -5.37
CA TRP A 19 10.62 -2.83 -5.30
C TRP A 19 9.57 -1.87 -5.86
N LEU A 20 9.64 -0.58 -5.49
CA LEU A 20 8.74 0.45 -6.04
C LEU A 20 8.75 0.45 -7.57
N TYR A 21 9.93 0.46 -8.18
CA TYR A 21 10.03 0.48 -9.65
C TYR A 21 9.54 -0.81 -10.29
N GLN A 22 9.75 -1.96 -9.65
CA GLN A 22 9.25 -3.24 -10.13
C GLN A 22 7.71 -3.25 -10.16
N GLU A 23 7.05 -2.77 -9.10
CA GLU A 23 5.58 -2.67 -9.06
C GLU A 23 5.08 -1.69 -10.14
N LEU A 24 5.71 -0.53 -10.28
CA LEU A 24 5.30 0.49 -11.25
C LEU A 24 5.55 0.10 -12.70
N GLN A 25 6.46 -0.84 -12.96
CA GLN A 25 6.68 -1.37 -14.30
C GLN A 25 5.45 -2.12 -14.83
N ALA A 26 4.69 -2.78 -13.97
CA ALA A 26 3.47 -3.49 -14.38
C ALA A 26 2.36 -2.55 -14.89
N PHE A 27 2.51 -1.23 -14.68
CA PHE A 27 1.56 -0.19 -15.07
C PHE A 27 2.10 0.78 -16.11
N ASP A 28 3.24 0.46 -16.74
CA ASP A 28 3.91 1.32 -17.72
C ASP A 28 4.15 2.75 -17.21
N ALA A 29 4.45 2.90 -15.91
CA ALA A 29 4.62 4.20 -15.28
C ALA A 29 5.76 5.01 -15.95
N THR A 30 5.45 6.26 -16.26
CA THR A 30 6.37 7.26 -16.80
C THR A 30 7.51 7.57 -15.81
N ALA A 31 8.57 8.22 -16.30
CA ALA A 31 9.68 8.63 -15.45
C ALA A 31 9.20 9.62 -14.37
N GLU A 32 8.29 10.52 -14.73
CA GLU A 32 7.73 11.54 -13.85
C GLU A 32 6.85 10.92 -12.76
N GLU A 33 6.05 9.90 -13.07
CA GLU A 33 5.23 9.17 -12.09
C GLU A 33 6.09 8.40 -11.09
N LYS A 34 7.18 7.77 -11.54
CA LYS A 34 8.15 7.12 -10.66
C LYS A 34 8.73 8.13 -9.67
N VAL A 35 9.23 9.26 -10.16
CA VAL A 35 9.79 10.33 -9.32
C VAL A 35 8.76 10.91 -8.35
N ALA A 36 7.48 10.99 -8.72
CA ALA A 36 6.43 11.43 -7.82
C ALA A 36 6.26 10.46 -6.63
N LEU A 37 6.20 9.15 -6.90
CA LEU A 37 6.05 8.12 -5.87
C LEU A 37 7.31 7.95 -5.01
N GLU A 38 8.48 8.19 -5.59
CA GLU A 38 9.74 8.26 -4.86
C GLU A 38 9.72 9.30 -3.75
N LYS A 39 9.22 10.51 -4.06
CA LYS A 39 9.10 11.58 -3.07
C LYS A 39 8.16 11.20 -1.93
N ILE A 40 7.07 10.50 -2.24
CA ILE A 40 6.13 10.01 -1.21
C ILE A 40 6.82 8.94 -0.34
N GLN A 41 7.56 8.02 -0.96
CA GLN A 41 8.37 7.03 -0.24
C GLN A 41 9.44 7.69 0.65
N ASP A 42 10.03 8.80 0.22
CA ASP A 42 11.00 9.55 1.01
C ASP A 42 10.35 10.17 2.25
N CYS A 43 9.17 10.78 2.11
CA CYS A 43 8.40 11.30 3.24
C CYS A 43 8.10 10.20 4.28
N TYR A 44 7.75 8.99 3.84
CA TYR A 44 7.52 7.89 4.76
C TYR A 44 8.81 7.39 5.45
N SER A 45 9.96 7.59 4.81
CA SER A 45 11.27 7.19 5.33
C SER A 45 11.79 8.09 6.46
N GLU A 46 11.34 9.35 6.55
CA GLU A 46 11.75 10.30 7.61
C GLU A 46 11.34 9.84 9.02
N GLU A 47 10.15 9.26 9.17
CA GLU A 47 9.65 8.65 10.42
C GLU A 47 9.41 7.13 10.26
N ARG A 48 10.38 6.43 9.64
CA ARG A 48 10.23 5.06 9.12
C ARG A 48 9.54 4.08 10.05
N ILE A 49 9.97 3.97 11.31
CA ILE A 49 9.41 2.97 12.26
C ILE A 49 7.93 3.26 12.53
N ARG A 50 7.58 4.53 12.76
CA ARG A 50 6.20 4.93 13.03
C ARG A 50 5.33 4.71 11.79
N ASN A 51 5.84 5.08 10.62
CA ASN A 51 5.08 4.99 9.37
C ASN A 51 4.85 3.55 8.91
N ILE A 52 5.85 2.66 9.04
CA ILE A 52 5.70 1.24 8.69
C ILE A 52 4.62 0.55 9.55
N LEU A 53 4.40 1.00 10.79
CA LEU A 53 3.38 0.41 11.67
C LEU A 53 2.02 1.10 11.56
N LEU A 54 2.00 2.44 11.58
CA LEU A 54 0.75 3.20 11.66
C LEU A 54 0.01 3.22 10.33
N GLN A 55 0.73 3.34 9.21
CA GLN A 55 0.12 3.51 7.89
C GLN A 55 -0.66 2.25 7.46
N PRO A 56 -0.13 1.01 7.60
CA PRO A 56 -0.92 -0.16 7.27
C PRO A 56 -2.12 -0.35 8.20
N LYS A 57 -2.06 0.02 9.48
CA LYS A 57 -3.24 -0.02 10.39
C LYS A 57 -4.34 0.94 9.98
N ILE A 58 -3.96 2.15 9.54
CA ILE A 58 -4.93 3.11 8.98
C ILE A 58 -5.57 2.52 7.73
N MET A 59 -4.77 1.94 6.83
CA MET A 59 -5.28 1.31 5.61
C MET A 59 -6.22 0.13 5.91
N GLU A 60 -5.86 -0.73 6.85
CA GLU A 60 -6.70 -1.84 7.31
C GLU A 60 -8.05 -1.33 7.83
N ALA A 61 -8.03 -0.32 8.71
CA ALA A 61 -9.25 0.27 9.27
C ALA A 61 -10.14 0.90 8.19
N MET A 62 -9.55 1.52 7.16
CA MET A 62 -10.29 2.04 6.01
C MET A 62 -10.90 0.92 5.16
N VAL A 63 -10.17 -0.16 4.90
CA VAL A 63 -10.65 -1.29 4.09
C VAL A 63 -11.72 -2.09 4.83
N ALA A 64 -11.58 -2.25 6.14
CA ALA A 64 -12.53 -2.94 7.01
C ALA A 64 -13.74 -2.07 7.40
N SER A 65 -13.82 -0.82 6.94
CA SER A 65 -14.94 0.06 7.28
C SER A 65 -16.26 -0.46 6.69
N PRO A 66 -17.41 -0.21 7.35
CA PRO A 66 -18.72 -0.60 6.83
C PRO A 66 -18.99 -0.09 5.41
N GLU A 67 -18.51 1.12 5.08
CA GLU A 67 -18.67 1.74 3.77
C GLU A 67 -17.90 0.95 2.69
N CYS A 68 -16.63 0.61 2.94
CA CYS A 68 -15.82 -0.15 2.00
C CYS A 68 -16.35 -1.58 1.82
N LEU A 69 -16.74 -2.21 2.93
CA LEU A 69 -17.41 -3.52 2.94
C LEU A 69 -18.73 -3.50 2.18
N SER A 70 -19.54 -2.45 2.31
CA SER A 70 -20.82 -2.35 1.62
C SER A 70 -20.64 -2.21 0.11
N TYR A 71 -19.58 -1.55 -0.33
CA TYR A 71 -19.30 -1.31 -1.74
C TYR A 71 -18.66 -2.51 -2.42
N TYR A 72 -17.61 -3.09 -1.81
CA TYR A 72 -16.87 -4.20 -2.42
C TYR A 72 -17.39 -5.57 -2.00
N GLY A 73 -18.02 -5.71 -0.84
CA GLY A 73 -18.36 -7.00 -0.24
C GLY A 73 -17.17 -7.65 0.48
N LEU A 74 -17.45 -8.34 1.58
CA LEU A 74 -16.44 -8.97 2.44
C LEU A 74 -15.52 -9.94 1.67
N ASP A 75 -16.10 -10.80 0.84
CA ASP A 75 -15.34 -11.82 0.10
C ASP A 75 -14.34 -11.20 -0.89
N ASN A 76 -14.64 -10.01 -1.43
CA ASN A 76 -13.78 -9.32 -2.38
C ASN A 76 -12.67 -8.48 -1.72
N ILE A 77 -12.72 -8.26 -0.40
CA ILE A 77 -11.68 -7.52 0.34
C ILE A 77 -10.87 -8.41 1.27
N ARG A 78 -11.31 -9.65 1.50
CA ARG A 78 -10.65 -10.59 2.44
C ARG A 78 -9.18 -10.83 2.11
N SER A 79 -8.84 -10.98 0.83
CA SER A 79 -7.45 -11.15 0.40
C SER A 79 -6.59 -9.91 0.64
N ILE A 80 -7.18 -8.72 0.57
CA ILE A 80 -6.50 -7.45 0.87
C ILE A 80 -6.27 -7.32 2.37
N LEU A 81 -7.27 -7.64 3.18
CA LEU A 81 -7.12 -7.64 4.63
C LEU A 81 -6.03 -8.61 5.07
N ASP A 82 -6.05 -9.84 4.56
CA ASP A 82 -5.01 -10.85 4.83
C ASP A 82 -3.61 -10.36 4.41
N TYR A 83 -3.50 -9.68 3.27
CA TYR A 83 -2.25 -9.07 2.82
C TYR A 83 -1.77 -7.95 3.77
N ILE A 84 -2.67 -7.07 4.21
CA ILE A 84 -2.33 -5.98 5.14
C ILE A 84 -1.92 -6.54 6.51
N SER A 85 -2.61 -7.55 7.04
CA SER A 85 -2.24 -8.21 8.30
C SER A 85 -0.84 -8.82 8.23
N LYS A 86 -0.48 -9.45 7.09
CA LYS A 86 0.90 -9.94 6.86
C LYS A 86 1.95 -8.82 6.88
N LEU A 87 1.63 -7.64 6.37
CA LEU A 87 2.53 -6.47 6.46
C LEU A 87 2.70 -5.98 7.90
N LEU A 88 1.67 -6.14 8.74
CA LEU A 88 1.70 -5.81 10.17
C LEU A 88 2.40 -6.89 11.02
N GLY A 89 2.65 -8.07 10.46
CA GLY A 89 3.19 -9.23 11.18
C GLY A 89 2.17 -9.88 12.12
N GLU A 90 0.89 -9.72 11.82
CA GLU A 90 -0.27 -10.24 12.58
C GLU A 90 -0.81 -11.55 11.98
#